data_AF-A0AAD4HER8-F1
#
_entry.id   AF-A0AAD4HER8-F1
#
_cell.length_a   1.000
_cell.length_b   1.000
_cell.length_c   1.000
_cell.angle_alpha   90.00
_cell.angle_beta   90.00
_cell.angle_gamma   90.00
#
_symmetry.space_group_name_H-M   'P 1'
#
loop_
_entity.id
_entity.type
_entity.pdbx_description
1 polymer ?
#
loop_
_entity_poly.entity_id
_entity_poly.type
_entity_poly.pdbx_seq_one_letter_code
_entity_poly.pdbx_strand_id
1 'polypeptide(L)'
;MSVTNDALTAQVNGLDGIVKTLQAESKKPQKKVMGKHISNDHPALKRLIQPMFCDLCGIESSMGRNKHTEALMKVKLLGNGHAYEMHQGEERDEEGGGKTWHPNWLGHVDEAVNAMFIKEIIDHVYNNEKCHRESPNLKAEVPDKDFDMQVIMQCTKDYFRNIHKQAMCCSNTSKAQKAEQKKEHGRQRAHRAAVTKSRHATAVIYEKETGREGAVAMIDTDFASDILSYSEDDLSEDTLTRWMKSGAGNLANMVLTKYKSGNNKATTVDTDKINTIQPPKKHHKTAEGGTRLKRIVKKMFDISPEQMNEDAPSSAKKNLLFENMVADSWKNSHPDMEMLEGVPWLKGFWASLTRDDLIKEDYEYLEELGEWHKQKGDEGDKSGDQ
;
A
#
# COMPACT_ATOMS: atom_id res chain seq x y z
N MET A 1 -1.48 24.67 69.10
CA MET A 1 -1.32 23.21 68.92
C MET A 1 0.08 22.98 68.36
N SER A 2 1.01 22.50 69.18
CA SER A 2 2.41 22.30 68.78
C SER A 2 2.50 20.97 68.05
N VAL A 3 2.65 21.00 66.72
CA VAL A 3 2.97 19.80 65.94
C VAL A 3 4.37 19.38 66.38
N THR A 4 4.47 18.23 67.05
CA THR A 4 5.74 17.73 67.58
C THR A 4 6.64 17.29 66.42
N ASN A 5 7.94 17.55 66.53
CA ASN A 5 8.95 17.18 65.54
C ASN A 5 8.86 15.69 65.13
N ASP A 6 8.46 14.83 66.07
CA ASP A 6 8.29 13.39 65.83
C ASP A 6 7.23 13.07 64.77
N ALA A 7 6.16 13.87 64.68
CA ALA A 7 5.12 13.70 63.66
C ALA A 7 5.64 14.06 62.26
N LEU A 8 6.50 15.08 62.16
CA LEU A 8 7.17 15.45 60.92
C LEU A 8 8.21 14.40 60.51
N THR A 9 8.97 13.85 61.46
CA THR A 9 9.95 12.78 61.18
C THR A 9 9.25 11.50 60.70
N ALA A 10 8.11 11.15 61.30
CA ALA A 10 7.31 10.01 60.84
C ALA A 10 6.75 10.20 59.42
N GLN A 11 6.30 11.43 59.08
CA GLN A 11 5.85 11.75 57.72
C GLN A 11 6.99 11.68 56.69
N VAL A 12 8.17 12.22 57.02
CA VAL A 12 9.33 12.19 56.12
C VAL A 12 9.80 10.75 55.88
N ASN A 13 9.84 9.91 56.91
CA ASN A 13 10.19 8.50 56.77
C ASN A 13 9.16 7.71 55.95
N GLY A 14 7.87 8.04 56.09
CA GLY A 14 6.80 7.47 55.27
C GLY A 14 6.94 7.84 53.79
N LEU A 15 7.29 9.09 53.49
CA LEU A 15 7.53 9.57 52.13
C LEU A 15 8.79 8.93 51.52
N ASP A 16 9.86 8.75 52.29
CA ASP A 16 11.09 8.09 51.81
C ASP A 16 10.85 6.60 51.48
N GLY A 17 9.98 5.94 52.25
CA GLY A 17 9.49 4.60 51.94
C GLY A 17 8.76 4.54 50.59
N ILE A 18 7.82 5.46 50.35
CA ILE A 18 7.05 5.55 49.10
C ILE A 18 7.96 5.83 47.91
N VAL A 19 8.93 6.75 48.06
CA VAL A 19 9.91 7.06 47.01
C VAL A 19 10.76 5.83 46.67
N LYS A 20 11.22 5.07 47.68
CA LYS A 20 11.95 3.81 47.44
C LYS A 20 11.08 2.76 46.76
N THR A 21 9.80 2.64 47.10
CA THR A 21 8.87 1.73 46.41
C THR A 21 8.66 2.13 44.96
N LEU A 22 8.45 3.42 44.67
CA LEU A 22 8.30 3.93 43.30
C LEU A 22 9.57 3.76 42.46
N GLN A 23 10.76 3.94 43.07
CA GLN A 23 12.04 3.67 42.40
C GLN A 23 12.27 2.18 42.14
N ALA A 24 11.82 1.30 43.04
CA ALA A 24 11.88 -0.15 42.84
C ALA A 24 10.88 -0.63 41.76
N GLU A 25 9.69 -0.02 41.69
CA GLU A 25 8.72 -0.30 40.63
C GLU A 25 9.15 0.24 39.26
N SER A 26 9.86 1.38 39.23
CA SER A 26 10.52 1.92 38.03
C SER A 26 11.70 1.07 37.54
N LYS A 27 12.26 0.20 38.39
CA LYS A 27 13.36 -0.72 38.04
C LYS A 27 12.90 -2.13 37.70
N LYS A 28 11.58 -2.42 37.67
CA LYS A 28 11.07 -3.63 37.04
C LYS A 28 11.56 -3.62 35.59
N PRO A 29 12.22 -4.68 35.09
CA PRO A 29 12.68 -4.71 33.71
C PRO A 29 11.45 -4.52 32.83
N GLN A 30 11.33 -3.34 32.23
CA GLN A 30 10.40 -3.14 31.14
C GLN A 30 10.77 -4.24 30.15
N LYS A 31 9.85 -5.20 29.93
CA LYS A 31 9.93 -6.06 28.76
C LYS A 31 10.07 -5.10 27.60
N LYS A 32 11.29 -5.00 27.05
CA LYS A 32 11.59 -4.28 25.83
C LYS A 32 10.61 -4.89 24.84
N VAL A 33 9.56 -4.16 24.51
CA VAL A 33 8.68 -4.53 23.42
C VAL A 33 9.62 -4.48 22.23
N MET A 34 10.12 -5.64 21.81
CA MET A 34 10.97 -5.75 20.63
C MET A 34 10.17 -5.10 19.51
N GLY A 35 10.60 -3.90 19.11
CA GLY A 35 10.13 -3.30 17.88
C GLY A 35 10.26 -4.37 16.80
N LYS A 36 9.25 -4.53 15.96
CA LYS A 36 9.31 -5.47 14.84
C LYS A 36 10.57 -5.12 14.04
N HIS A 37 11.66 -5.86 14.26
CA HIS A 37 12.87 -5.75 13.45
C HIS A 37 12.47 -6.26 12.08
N ILE A 38 12.19 -5.34 11.17
CA ILE A 38 11.88 -5.72 9.79
C ILE A 38 13.25 -5.96 9.16
N SER A 39 13.47 -7.11 8.51
CA SER A 39 14.72 -7.42 7.79
C SER A 39 15.23 -6.28 6.87
N ASN A 40 14.37 -5.36 6.45
CA ASN A 40 14.73 -4.17 5.66
C ASN A 40 15.55 -3.12 6.44
N ASP A 41 15.50 -3.14 7.77
CA ASP A 41 16.26 -2.22 8.64
C ASP A 41 17.72 -2.66 8.79
N HIS A 42 18.06 -3.88 8.36
CA HIS A 42 19.39 -4.48 8.48
C HIS A 42 19.97 -4.91 7.11
N PRO A 43 20.25 -3.96 6.21
CA PRO A 43 20.67 -4.25 4.83
C PRO A 43 22.03 -4.97 4.74
N ALA A 44 22.94 -4.76 5.69
CA ALA A 44 24.23 -5.46 5.74
C ALA A 44 24.05 -6.96 6.02
N LEU A 45 23.29 -7.30 7.07
CA LEU A 45 22.94 -8.69 7.40
C LEU A 45 22.25 -9.39 6.23
N LYS A 46 21.32 -8.70 5.56
CA LYS A 46 20.64 -9.26 4.39
C LYS A 46 21.61 -9.62 3.26
N ARG A 47 22.66 -8.83 3.04
CA ARG A 47 23.69 -9.12 2.02
C ARG A 47 24.53 -10.35 2.38
N LEU A 48 24.77 -10.61 3.67
CA LEU A 48 25.50 -11.78 4.14
C LEU A 48 24.62 -13.04 4.17
N ILE A 49 23.38 -12.93 4.63
CA ILE A 49 22.47 -14.07 4.77
C ILE A 49 22.07 -14.64 3.40
N GLN A 50 21.80 -13.79 2.41
CA GLN A 50 21.26 -14.25 1.12
C GLN A 50 22.17 -15.22 0.36
N PRO A 51 23.48 -14.96 0.18
CA PRO A 51 24.41 -15.92 -0.42
C PRO A 51 24.49 -17.22 0.36
N MET A 52 24.51 -17.17 1.70
CA MET A 52 24.63 -18.36 2.55
C MET A 52 23.50 -19.37 2.35
N PHE A 53 22.28 -18.89 2.06
CA PHE A 53 21.17 -19.77 1.68
C PHE A 53 21.48 -20.56 0.40
N CYS A 54 22.08 -19.91 -0.59
CA CYS A 54 22.47 -20.54 -1.85
C CYS A 54 23.64 -21.49 -1.66
N ASP A 55 24.71 -21.01 -1.00
CA ASP A 55 25.96 -21.75 -0.83
C ASP A 55 25.73 -23.06 -0.05
N LEU A 56 24.98 -23.00 1.06
CA LEU A 56 24.64 -24.20 1.84
C LEU A 56 23.72 -25.16 1.08
N CYS A 57 22.94 -24.69 0.10
CA CYS A 57 22.13 -25.55 -0.77
C CYS A 57 22.91 -26.03 -2.02
N GLY A 58 24.22 -25.76 -2.12
CA GLY A 58 25.03 -26.14 -3.28
C GLY A 58 24.65 -25.39 -4.57
N ILE A 59 24.06 -24.19 -4.45
CA ILE A 59 23.66 -23.37 -5.59
C ILE A 59 24.79 -22.41 -5.93
N GLU A 60 25.15 -22.33 -7.21
CA GLU A 60 26.24 -21.49 -7.68
C GLU A 60 26.01 -19.98 -7.39
N SER A 61 26.97 -19.39 -6.68
CA SER A 61 26.93 -17.96 -6.30
C SER A 61 27.05 -16.99 -7.50
N SER A 62 27.51 -17.46 -8.66
CA SER A 62 27.62 -16.65 -9.90
C SER A 62 26.27 -16.29 -10.54
N MET A 63 25.18 -16.96 -10.13
CA MET A 63 23.86 -16.70 -10.70
C MET A 63 23.31 -15.32 -10.32
N GLY A 64 22.53 -14.71 -11.22
CA GLY A 64 21.83 -13.47 -10.90
C GLY A 64 20.79 -13.65 -9.78
N ARG A 65 20.54 -12.60 -9.00
CA ARG A 65 19.65 -12.61 -7.81
C ARG A 65 18.26 -13.25 -8.04
N ASN A 66 17.66 -13.02 -9.21
CA ASN A 66 16.35 -13.61 -9.53
C ASN A 66 16.46 -15.13 -9.73
N LYS A 67 17.55 -15.59 -10.37
CA LYS A 67 17.83 -17.01 -10.60
C LYS A 67 18.13 -17.74 -9.29
N HIS A 68 18.77 -17.09 -8.32
CA HIS A 68 19.01 -17.66 -6.98
C HIS A 68 17.72 -18.08 -6.29
N THR A 69 16.71 -17.22 -6.29
CA THR A 69 15.42 -17.53 -5.64
C THR A 69 14.75 -18.71 -6.33
N GLU A 70 14.76 -18.74 -7.67
CA GLU A 70 14.21 -19.85 -8.45
C GLU A 70 14.96 -21.17 -8.21
N ALA A 71 16.28 -21.11 -8.12
CA ALA A 71 17.12 -22.27 -7.82
C ALA A 71 16.85 -22.81 -6.41
N LEU A 72 16.76 -21.93 -5.40
CA LEU A 72 16.40 -22.29 -4.03
C LEU A 72 15.07 -23.06 -4.00
N MET A 73 14.04 -22.54 -4.66
CA MET A 73 12.72 -23.19 -4.70
C MET A 73 12.71 -24.56 -5.39
N LYS A 74 13.74 -24.89 -6.18
CA LYS A 74 13.89 -26.21 -6.83
C LYS A 74 14.59 -27.24 -5.95
N VAL A 75 15.23 -26.82 -4.85
CA VAL A 75 15.83 -27.74 -3.87
C VAL A 75 14.72 -28.57 -3.24
N LYS A 76 14.83 -29.89 -3.39
CA LYS A 76 13.85 -30.86 -2.86
C LYS A 76 14.30 -31.36 -1.50
N LEU A 77 13.33 -31.59 -0.63
CA LEU A 77 13.55 -32.30 0.62
C LEU A 77 14.05 -33.72 0.36
N LEU A 78 14.95 -34.23 1.21
CA LEU A 78 15.42 -35.60 1.13
C LEU A 78 14.32 -36.59 1.54
N GLY A 79 14.20 -37.69 0.79
CA GLY A 79 13.18 -38.71 1.05
C GLY A 79 13.39 -39.49 2.36
N ASN A 80 14.60 -39.44 2.92
CA ASN A 80 14.96 -40.09 4.18
C ASN A 80 14.69 -39.23 5.42
N GLY A 81 14.19 -38.00 5.25
CA GLY A 81 13.91 -37.07 6.35
C GLY A 81 15.13 -36.40 6.98
N HIS A 82 16.34 -36.62 6.45
CA HIS A 82 17.53 -35.89 6.88
C HIS A 82 17.55 -34.46 6.33
N ALA A 83 18.26 -33.57 7.02
CA ALA A 83 18.32 -32.15 6.65
C ALA A 83 19.39 -31.81 5.60
N TYR A 84 20.42 -32.65 5.46
CA TYR A 84 21.52 -32.44 4.54
C TYR A 84 22.10 -33.78 4.05
N GLU A 85 22.73 -33.73 2.88
CA GLU A 85 23.59 -34.80 2.35
C GLU A 85 25.05 -34.49 2.68
N MET A 86 25.81 -35.52 3.04
CA MET A 86 27.25 -35.44 3.27
C MET A 86 27.97 -35.93 2.02
N HIS A 87 28.84 -35.11 1.44
CA HIS A 87 29.73 -35.56 0.36
C HIS A 87 30.87 -36.39 0.94
N GLN A 88 30.81 -37.72 0.78
CA GLN A 88 31.93 -38.60 1.11
C GLN A 88 32.93 -38.61 -0.05
N GLY A 89 34.03 -37.87 0.11
CA GLY A 89 35.22 -37.99 -0.73
C GLY A 89 35.34 -36.91 -1.80
N GLU A 90 36.23 -35.96 -1.55
CA GLU A 90 37.41 -35.68 -2.37
C GLU A 90 38.22 -34.61 -1.63
N GLU A 91 39.55 -34.76 -1.67
CA GLU A 91 40.53 -33.87 -1.04
C GLU A 91 40.22 -32.40 -1.32
N ARG A 92 39.56 -31.74 -0.35
CA ARG A 92 39.72 -30.31 -0.13
C ARG A 92 40.31 -30.16 1.25
N ASP A 93 41.51 -29.59 1.25
CA ASP A 93 42.16 -29.06 2.42
C ASP A 93 41.18 -28.14 3.18
N GLU A 94 41.20 -28.29 4.51
CA GLU A 94 40.63 -27.39 5.53
C GLU A 94 39.11 -27.53 5.86
N GLU A 95 38.85 -28.21 6.99
CA GLU A 95 37.73 -28.03 7.93
C GLU A 95 36.28 -27.97 7.37
N GLY A 96 35.84 -29.00 6.65
CA GLY A 96 34.40 -29.23 6.52
C GLY A 96 34.04 -30.14 5.36
N GLY A 97 33.74 -31.41 5.65
CA GLY A 97 33.08 -32.27 4.66
C GLY A 97 31.85 -31.53 4.13
N GLY A 98 31.81 -31.29 2.82
CA GLY A 98 30.79 -30.46 2.20
C GLY A 98 29.40 -31.01 2.52
N LYS A 99 28.61 -30.24 3.28
CA LYS A 99 27.20 -30.53 3.52
C LYS A 99 26.38 -29.78 2.48
N THR A 100 25.54 -30.48 1.74
CA THR A 100 24.49 -29.85 0.93
C THR A 100 23.17 -29.96 1.67
N TRP A 101 22.55 -28.81 1.97
CA TRP A 101 21.33 -28.71 2.74
C TRP A 101 20.07 -28.76 1.87
N HIS A 102 19.04 -29.42 2.39
CA HIS A 102 17.76 -29.66 1.71
C HIS A 102 16.58 -29.19 2.57
N PRO A 103 16.39 -27.87 2.73
CA PRO A 103 15.29 -27.32 3.51
C PRO A 103 13.91 -27.69 2.94
N ASN A 104 12.94 -27.88 3.83
CA ASN A 104 11.54 -28.06 3.47
C ASN A 104 10.88 -26.69 3.25
N TRP A 105 10.95 -26.15 2.03
CA TRP A 105 10.37 -24.85 1.70
C TRP A 105 8.86 -24.75 1.87
N LEU A 106 8.14 -25.86 1.86
CA LEU A 106 6.68 -25.88 2.06
C LEU A 106 6.31 -26.11 3.54
N GLY A 107 7.28 -26.50 4.36
CA GLY A 107 7.15 -26.73 5.79
C GLY A 107 7.15 -25.46 6.63
N HIS A 108 6.95 -25.63 7.94
CA HIS A 108 6.98 -24.51 8.88
C HIS A 108 8.43 -24.08 9.16
N VAL A 109 8.65 -22.80 9.43
CA VAL A 109 9.99 -22.25 9.68
C VAL A 109 10.67 -22.89 10.90
N ASP A 110 9.89 -23.29 11.90
CA ASP A 110 10.37 -23.92 13.14
C ASP A 110 10.28 -25.47 13.09
N GLU A 111 9.98 -26.06 11.93
CA GLU A 111 10.04 -27.51 11.74
C GLU A 111 11.48 -28.02 11.84
N ALA A 112 11.71 -29.22 12.37
CA ALA A 112 13.05 -29.71 12.73
C ALA A 112 14.11 -29.53 11.63
N VAL A 113 13.81 -29.94 10.39
CA VAL A 113 14.72 -29.79 9.23
C VAL A 113 15.04 -28.31 8.95
N ASN A 114 14.02 -27.47 8.92
CA ASN A 114 14.16 -26.04 8.65
C ASN A 114 14.86 -25.30 9.79
N ALA A 115 14.58 -25.67 11.04
CA ALA A 115 15.20 -25.11 12.22
C ALA A 115 16.71 -25.41 12.25
N MET A 116 17.12 -26.63 11.88
CA MET A 116 18.53 -26.98 11.75
C MET A 116 19.22 -26.17 10.66
N PHE A 117 18.62 -26.07 9.47
CA PHE A 117 19.16 -25.28 8.37
C PHE A 117 19.32 -23.78 8.72
N ILE A 118 18.27 -23.19 9.31
CA ILE A 118 18.29 -21.79 9.75
C ILE A 118 19.36 -21.58 10.82
N LYS A 119 19.51 -22.52 11.76
CA LYS A 119 20.55 -22.45 12.79
C LYS A 119 21.94 -22.47 12.17
N GLU A 120 22.21 -23.37 11.21
CA GLU A 120 23.51 -23.43 10.52
C GLU A 120 23.86 -22.08 9.89
N ILE A 121 22.90 -21.43 9.21
CA ILE A 121 23.11 -20.10 8.62
C ILE A 121 23.40 -19.04 9.67
N ILE A 122 22.66 -19.05 10.78
CA ILE A 122 22.87 -18.11 11.89
C ILE A 122 24.27 -18.28 12.46
N ASP A 123 24.67 -19.52 12.74
CA ASP A 123 25.97 -19.84 13.32
C ASP A 123 27.11 -19.42 12.38
N HIS A 124 27.00 -19.69 11.07
CA HIS A 124 28.01 -19.24 10.11
C HIS A 124 28.07 -17.71 9.99
N VAL A 125 26.94 -17.01 9.86
CA VAL A 125 26.93 -15.54 9.74
C VAL A 125 27.52 -14.90 10.99
N TYR A 126 27.17 -15.41 12.17
CA TYR A 126 27.69 -14.93 13.44
C TYR A 126 29.19 -15.18 13.57
N ASN A 127 29.65 -16.41 13.30
CA ASN A 127 31.05 -16.78 13.44
C ASN A 127 31.95 -16.05 12.43
N ASN A 128 31.53 -15.91 11.17
CA ASN A 128 32.31 -15.16 10.16
C ASN A 128 32.49 -13.69 10.57
N GLU A 129 31.39 -13.04 10.98
CA GLU A 129 31.44 -11.65 11.41
C GLU A 129 32.22 -11.48 12.73
N LYS A 130 32.13 -12.45 13.65
CA LYS A 130 32.95 -12.48 14.87
C LYS A 130 34.45 -12.56 14.53
N CYS A 131 34.84 -13.47 13.62
CA CYS A 131 36.21 -13.59 13.16
C CYS A 131 36.71 -12.30 12.50
N HIS A 132 35.88 -11.62 11.70
CA HIS A 132 36.23 -10.34 11.09
C HIS A 132 36.45 -9.24 12.13
N ARG A 133 35.68 -9.23 13.22
CA ARG A 133 35.83 -8.25 14.32
C ARG A 133 37.06 -8.48 15.18
N GLU A 134 37.40 -9.74 15.43
CA GLU A 134 38.55 -10.12 16.24
C GLU A 134 39.87 -10.02 15.46
N SER A 135 39.81 -10.07 14.14
CA SER A 135 40.98 -9.98 13.26
C SER A 135 41.39 -8.52 13.01
N PRO A 136 42.64 -8.13 13.32
CA PRO A 136 43.09 -6.74 13.13
C PRO A 136 43.16 -6.30 11.66
N ASN A 137 43.15 -7.25 10.72
CA ASN A 137 43.29 -7.00 9.29
C ASN A 137 41.98 -7.07 8.50
N LEU A 138 40.88 -7.47 9.14
CA LEU A 138 39.57 -7.61 8.50
C LEU A 138 38.63 -6.53 9.01
N LYS A 139 37.77 -6.05 8.12
CA LYS A 139 36.75 -5.06 8.48
C LYS A 139 35.43 -5.79 8.72
N ALA A 140 34.85 -5.58 9.89
CA ALA A 140 33.48 -5.98 10.19
C ALA A 140 32.51 -5.40 9.15
N GLU A 141 31.65 -6.24 8.58
CA GLU A 141 30.68 -5.82 7.55
C GLU A 141 29.37 -5.35 8.17
N VAL A 142 29.05 -5.85 9.35
CA VAL A 142 27.82 -5.55 10.08
C VAL A 142 28.07 -4.38 11.04
N PRO A 143 27.16 -3.41 11.20
CA PRO A 143 27.26 -2.42 12.26
C PRO A 143 27.12 -3.07 13.65
N ASP A 144 27.82 -2.57 14.67
CA ASP A 144 27.79 -3.15 16.03
C ASP A 144 26.37 -3.29 16.60
N LYS A 145 25.49 -2.32 16.32
CA LYS A 145 24.09 -2.33 16.72
C LYS A 145 23.28 -3.49 16.12
N ASP A 146 23.73 -4.04 15.00
CA ASP A 146 23.08 -5.10 14.25
C ASP A 146 23.78 -6.46 14.47
N PHE A 147 24.97 -6.47 15.08
CA PHE A 147 25.69 -7.68 15.47
C PHE A 147 25.16 -8.24 16.79
N ASP A 148 23.91 -8.69 16.75
CA ASP A 148 23.23 -9.36 17.84
C ASP A 148 22.61 -10.66 17.33
N MET A 149 22.77 -11.74 18.09
CA MET A 149 22.32 -13.07 17.69
C MET A 149 20.80 -13.13 17.42
N GLN A 150 19.99 -12.39 18.18
CA GLN A 150 18.54 -12.35 17.96
C GLN A 150 18.18 -11.59 16.69
N VAL A 151 18.91 -10.50 16.39
CA VAL A 151 18.73 -9.73 15.16
C VAL A 151 19.08 -10.58 13.93
N ILE A 152 20.22 -11.29 13.97
CA ILE A 152 20.66 -12.21 12.91
C ILE A 152 19.60 -13.31 12.72
N MET A 153 19.19 -13.98 13.81
CA MET A 153 18.16 -15.02 13.76
C MET A 153 16.85 -14.52 13.13
N GLN A 154 16.37 -13.35 13.53
CA GLN A 154 15.13 -12.80 13.00
C GLN A 154 15.25 -12.48 11.50
N CYS A 155 16.38 -11.89 11.08
CA CYS A 155 16.65 -11.61 9.67
C CYS A 155 16.72 -12.90 8.84
N THR A 156 17.35 -13.95 9.34
CA THR A 156 17.43 -15.27 8.70
C THR A 156 16.05 -15.90 8.56
N LYS A 157 15.25 -15.92 9.65
CA LYS A 157 13.87 -16.43 9.62
C LYS A 157 12.98 -15.64 8.66
N ASP A 158 13.10 -14.32 8.62
CA ASP A 158 12.33 -13.48 7.70
C ASP A 158 12.67 -13.76 6.23
N TYR A 159 13.96 -13.97 5.93
CA TYR A 159 14.37 -14.37 4.59
C TYR A 159 13.84 -15.77 4.23
N PHE A 160 13.93 -16.74 5.13
CA PHE A 160 13.34 -18.07 4.95
C PHE A 160 11.83 -17.97 4.66
N ARG A 161 11.07 -17.22 5.48
CA ARG A 161 9.62 -17.01 5.29
C ARG A 161 9.31 -16.39 3.93
N ASN A 162 10.18 -15.51 3.44
CA ASN A 162 10.04 -14.93 2.10
C ASN A 162 10.22 -15.99 1.00
N ILE A 163 11.22 -16.88 1.11
CA ILE A 163 11.40 -18.00 0.18
C ILE A 163 10.22 -18.98 0.27
N HIS A 164 9.81 -19.38 1.48
CA HIS A 164 8.63 -20.22 1.74
C HIS A 164 7.37 -19.66 1.07
N LYS A 165 7.11 -18.35 1.25
CA LYS A 165 5.96 -17.69 0.62
C LYS A 165 6.03 -17.74 -0.91
N GLN A 166 7.21 -17.61 -1.49
CA GLN A 166 7.40 -17.72 -2.93
C GLN A 166 7.19 -19.15 -3.41
N ALA A 167 7.78 -20.14 -2.73
CA ALA A 167 7.59 -21.56 -3.03
C ALA A 167 6.10 -21.96 -2.96
N MET A 168 5.38 -21.52 -1.93
CA MET A 168 3.94 -21.73 -1.76
C MET A 168 3.08 -21.02 -2.83
N CYS A 169 3.55 -19.90 -3.37
CA CYS A 169 2.89 -19.24 -4.49
C CYS A 169 3.14 -20.00 -5.80
N CYS A 170 4.35 -20.51 -6.02
CA CYS A 170 4.74 -21.24 -7.22
C CYS A 170 4.15 -22.66 -7.28
N SER A 171 3.92 -23.31 -6.13
CA SER A 171 3.32 -24.66 -6.09
C SER A 171 1.84 -24.68 -6.49
N ASN A 172 1.17 -23.53 -6.50
CA ASN A 172 -0.22 -23.40 -6.94
C ASN A 172 -0.31 -22.48 -8.16
N THR A 173 -0.54 -23.06 -9.33
CA THR A 173 -0.59 -22.35 -10.63
C THR A 173 -1.56 -21.17 -10.63
N SER A 174 -2.74 -21.32 -10.03
CA SER A 174 -3.73 -20.23 -9.91
C SER A 174 -3.23 -19.08 -9.03
N LYS A 175 -2.56 -19.38 -7.91
CA LYS A 175 -1.96 -18.34 -7.04
C LYS A 175 -0.77 -17.66 -7.72
N ALA A 176 0.04 -18.40 -8.45
CA ALA A 176 1.16 -17.86 -9.23
C ALA A 176 0.66 -16.87 -10.28
N GLN A 177 -0.36 -17.23 -11.07
CA GLN A 177 -0.94 -16.36 -12.09
C GLN A 177 -1.52 -15.07 -11.48
N LYS A 178 -2.26 -15.17 -10.36
CA LYS A 178 -2.78 -13.99 -9.64
C LYS A 178 -1.65 -13.10 -9.08
N ALA A 179 -0.55 -13.69 -8.62
CA ALA A 179 0.59 -12.94 -8.13
C ALA A 179 1.30 -12.18 -9.27
N GLU A 180 1.44 -12.80 -10.44
CA GLU A 180 2.06 -12.15 -11.61
C GLU A 180 1.17 -11.04 -12.17
N GLN A 181 -0.14 -11.26 -12.30
CA GLN A 181 -1.10 -10.20 -12.67
C GLN A 181 -1.01 -9.00 -11.71
N LYS A 182 -0.87 -9.26 -10.41
CA LYS A 182 -0.71 -8.20 -9.40
C LYS A 182 0.61 -7.44 -9.55
N LYS A 183 1.72 -8.13 -9.86
CA LYS A 183 3.01 -7.49 -10.14
C LYS A 183 2.91 -6.62 -11.39
N GLU A 184 2.30 -7.14 -12.45
CA GLU A 184 2.13 -6.43 -13.72
C GLU A 184 1.29 -5.16 -13.55
N HIS A 185 0.13 -5.26 -12.90
CA HIS A 185 -0.66 -4.08 -12.56
C HIS A 185 0.11 -3.09 -11.66
N GLY A 186 0.97 -3.60 -10.76
CA GLY A 186 1.87 -2.77 -9.96
C GLY A 186 2.87 -1.99 -10.82
N ARG A 187 3.52 -2.67 -11.78
CA ARG A 187 4.44 -2.07 -12.76
C ARG A 187 3.73 -1.01 -13.60
N GLN A 188 2.55 -1.31 -14.12
CA GLN A 188 1.77 -0.37 -14.93
C GLN A 188 1.39 0.89 -14.14
N ARG A 189 0.95 0.75 -12.89
CA ARG A 189 0.68 1.92 -12.02
C ARG A 189 1.94 2.75 -11.76
N ALA A 190 3.05 2.10 -11.44
CA ALA A 190 4.32 2.80 -11.20
C ALA A 190 4.81 3.53 -12.45
N HIS A 191 4.70 2.90 -13.62
CA HIS A 191 5.03 3.50 -14.91
C HIS A 191 4.15 4.73 -15.20
N ARG A 192 2.82 4.61 -15.04
CA ARG A 192 1.90 5.74 -15.21
C ARG A 192 2.27 6.90 -14.28
N ALA A 193 2.52 6.62 -12.99
CA ALA A 193 2.95 7.64 -12.03
C ALA A 193 4.28 8.32 -12.41
N ALA A 194 5.25 7.54 -12.92
CA ALA A 194 6.53 8.08 -13.36
C ALA A 194 6.40 8.98 -14.61
N VAL A 195 5.61 8.55 -15.60
CA VAL A 195 5.31 9.34 -16.81
C VAL A 195 4.61 10.65 -16.43
N THR A 196 3.61 10.59 -15.56
CA THR A 196 2.93 11.76 -15.00
C THR A 196 3.91 12.73 -14.35
N LYS A 197 4.76 12.26 -13.44
CA LYS A 197 5.76 13.10 -12.77
C LYS A 197 6.73 13.74 -13.77
N SER A 198 7.16 12.98 -14.79
CA SER A 198 8.02 13.48 -15.86
C SER A 198 7.34 14.59 -16.66
N ARG A 199 6.08 14.37 -17.08
CA ARG A 199 5.28 15.37 -17.81
C ARG A 199 5.10 16.64 -17.00
N HIS A 200 4.78 16.53 -15.70
CA HIS A 200 4.69 17.69 -14.80
C HIS A 200 5.96 18.51 -14.78
N ALA A 201 7.12 17.85 -14.64
CA ALA A 201 8.40 18.54 -14.68
C ALA A 201 8.64 19.25 -16.02
N THR A 202 8.27 18.63 -17.14
CA THR A 202 8.39 19.23 -18.47
C THR A 202 7.43 20.41 -18.67
N ALA A 203 6.19 20.33 -18.19
CA ALA A 203 5.25 21.44 -18.29
C ALA A 203 5.74 22.67 -17.53
N VAL A 204 6.29 22.49 -16.32
CA VAL A 204 6.89 23.61 -15.58
C VAL A 204 7.99 24.31 -16.39
N ILE A 205 8.83 23.54 -17.10
CA ILE A 205 9.86 24.10 -17.99
C ILE A 205 9.21 24.84 -19.17
N TYR A 206 8.20 24.24 -19.80
CA TYR A 206 7.47 24.83 -20.92
C TYR A 206 6.78 26.16 -20.55
N GLU A 207 6.10 26.24 -19.42
CA GLU A 207 5.46 27.48 -18.94
C GLU A 207 6.51 28.58 -18.77
N LYS A 208 7.67 28.24 -18.18
CA LYS A 208 8.77 29.17 -17.99
C LYS A 208 9.36 29.68 -19.30
N GLU A 209 9.49 28.82 -20.30
CA GLU A 209 10.09 29.16 -21.60
C GLU A 209 9.13 29.91 -22.53
N THR A 210 7.83 29.61 -22.45
CA THR A 210 6.83 30.13 -23.40
C THR A 210 5.94 31.22 -22.83
N GLY A 211 5.93 31.41 -21.50
CA GLY A 211 5.04 32.34 -20.81
C GLY A 211 3.56 31.90 -20.82
N ARG A 212 3.26 30.67 -21.26
CA ARG A 212 1.89 30.13 -21.30
C ARG A 212 1.56 29.46 -19.98
N GLU A 213 0.94 30.20 -19.07
CA GLU A 213 0.48 29.68 -17.79
C GLU A 213 -0.63 28.62 -17.95
N GLY A 214 -0.65 27.63 -17.07
CA GLY A 214 -1.71 26.61 -17.01
C GLY A 214 -1.39 25.30 -17.74
N ALA A 215 -0.24 25.17 -18.42
CA ALA A 215 0.20 23.92 -19.02
C ALA A 215 0.37 22.79 -17.98
N VAL A 216 0.77 23.10 -16.74
CA VAL A 216 0.83 22.12 -15.64
C VAL A 216 -0.58 21.63 -15.25
N ALA A 217 -1.56 22.54 -15.23
CA ALA A 217 -2.95 22.21 -14.94
C ALA A 217 -3.61 21.38 -16.06
N MET A 218 -3.13 21.51 -17.31
CA MET A 218 -3.57 20.67 -18.42
C MET A 218 -3.04 19.23 -18.36
N ILE A 219 -1.99 18.96 -17.59
CA ILE A 219 -1.57 17.58 -17.33
C ILE A 219 -2.48 17.04 -16.22
N ASP A 220 -3.65 16.58 -16.66
CA ASP A 220 -4.66 15.91 -15.85
C ASP A 220 -4.02 14.67 -15.19
N THR A 221 -3.82 14.75 -13.87
CA THR A 221 -2.93 13.81 -13.15
C THR A 221 -3.45 13.37 -11.80
N ASP A 222 -4.69 13.68 -11.48
CA ASP A 222 -5.47 12.74 -10.71
C ASP A 222 -6.13 11.79 -11.70
N PHE A 223 -5.59 10.58 -11.77
CA PHE A 223 -6.32 9.39 -12.17
C PHE A 223 -7.83 9.58 -11.87
N ALA A 224 -8.65 9.77 -12.92
CA ALA A 224 -10.02 10.31 -12.91
C ALA A 224 -11.05 9.47 -12.13
N SER A 225 -10.78 9.23 -10.86
CA SER A 225 -11.57 8.43 -9.94
C SER A 225 -11.18 8.83 -8.53
N ASP A 226 -11.94 9.73 -7.89
CA ASP A 226 -11.86 9.78 -6.44
C ASP A 226 -12.49 8.48 -5.90
N ILE A 227 -11.68 7.73 -5.16
CA ILE A 227 -12.10 6.50 -4.51
C ILE A 227 -12.92 6.90 -3.29
N LEU A 228 -14.25 6.90 -3.43
CA LEU A 228 -15.15 7.16 -2.32
C LEU A 228 -15.38 5.87 -1.54
N SER A 229 -15.18 5.95 -0.22
CA SER A 229 -15.73 4.96 0.70
C SER A 229 -17.19 5.30 0.96
N TYR A 230 -18.08 4.32 0.79
CA TYR A 230 -19.52 4.43 1.04
C TYR A 230 -19.95 3.45 2.15
N SER A 231 -21.06 3.73 2.81
CA SER A 231 -21.82 2.71 3.58
C SER A 231 -22.79 2.00 2.64
N GLU A 232 -23.00 0.70 2.80
CA GLU A 232 -24.00 -0.04 2.00
C GLU A 232 -25.42 0.56 2.18
N ASP A 233 -25.70 1.09 3.37
CA ASP A 233 -26.98 1.74 3.72
C ASP A 233 -27.21 3.08 2.99
N ASP A 234 -26.16 3.67 2.41
CA ASP A 234 -26.23 4.97 1.72
C ASP A 234 -26.38 4.82 0.19
N LEU A 235 -26.40 3.59 -0.34
CA LEU A 235 -26.53 3.34 -1.78
C LEU A 235 -28.00 3.41 -2.22
N SER A 236 -28.27 4.05 -3.36
CA SER A 236 -29.56 3.93 -4.03
C SER A 236 -29.76 2.51 -4.57
N GLU A 237 -31.01 2.11 -4.80
CA GLU A 237 -31.35 0.78 -5.31
C GLU A 237 -30.71 0.50 -6.69
N ASP A 238 -30.60 1.52 -7.55
CA ASP A 238 -29.91 1.43 -8.84
C ASP A 238 -28.40 1.19 -8.68
N THR A 239 -27.74 1.99 -7.83
CA THR A 239 -26.31 1.84 -7.55
C THR A 239 -25.99 0.50 -6.90
N LEU A 240 -26.89 -0.01 -6.04
CA LEU A 240 -26.80 -1.36 -5.47
C LEU A 240 -26.92 -2.44 -6.55
N THR A 241 -27.84 -2.27 -7.51
CA THR A 241 -28.03 -3.21 -8.62
C THR A 241 -26.79 -3.27 -9.52
N ARG A 242 -26.18 -2.11 -9.84
CA ARG A 242 -24.89 -2.04 -10.57
C ARG A 242 -23.75 -2.71 -9.80
N TRP A 243 -23.70 -2.47 -8.50
CA TRP A 243 -22.73 -3.12 -7.61
C TRP A 243 -22.87 -4.64 -7.64
N MET A 244 -24.08 -5.18 -7.52
CA MET A 244 -24.35 -6.63 -7.63
C MET A 244 -23.98 -7.18 -9.03
N LYS A 245 -24.34 -6.48 -10.11
CA LYS A 245 -24.07 -6.88 -11.50
C LYS A 245 -22.57 -6.92 -11.82
N SER A 246 -21.77 -6.03 -11.24
CA SER A 246 -20.31 -6.01 -11.41
C SER A 246 -19.59 -7.18 -10.69
N GLY A 247 -20.32 -7.94 -9.86
CA GLY A 247 -19.78 -9.01 -9.03
C GLY A 247 -18.66 -8.49 -8.11
N ALA A 248 -18.75 -7.24 -7.70
CA ALA A 248 -17.82 -6.59 -6.81
C ALA A 248 -18.26 -6.91 -5.38
N GLY A 249 -17.60 -7.85 -4.71
CA GLY A 249 -17.93 -8.15 -3.30
C GLY A 249 -17.78 -6.91 -2.40
N ASN A 250 -18.12 -7.04 -1.12
CA ASN A 250 -18.22 -5.99 -0.06
C ASN A 250 -16.97 -5.12 0.19
N LEU A 251 -15.97 -5.21 -0.69
CA LEU A 251 -14.76 -4.39 -0.69
C LEU A 251 -14.68 -3.49 -1.93
N ALA A 252 -15.66 -3.47 -2.84
CA ALA A 252 -15.66 -2.55 -3.99
C ALA A 252 -15.54 -1.09 -3.56
N ASN A 253 -14.91 -0.25 -4.38
CA ASN A 253 -14.95 1.20 -4.15
C ASN A 253 -15.85 1.84 -5.22
N MET A 254 -16.62 2.86 -4.82
CA MET A 254 -17.37 3.68 -5.75
C MET A 254 -16.40 4.67 -6.41
N VAL A 255 -16.49 4.82 -7.72
CA VAL A 255 -15.68 5.77 -8.48
C VAL A 255 -16.56 6.93 -8.90
N LEU A 256 -16.16 8.13 -8.48
CA LEU A 256 -16.72 9.36 -9.01
C LEU A 256 -15.86 9.80 -10.20
N THR A 257 -16.40 9.72 -11.42
CA THR A 257 -15.73 10.27 -12.60
C THR A 257 -15.77 11.80 -12.53
N LYS A 258 -14.60 12.44 -12.54
CA LYS A 258 -14.44 13.88 -12.25
C LYS A 258 -14.88 14.84 -13.35
N TYR A 259 -15.62 14.37 -14.35
CA TYR A 259 -16.31 15.30 -15.24
C TYR A 259 -17.52 15.87 -14.47
N LYS A 260 -17.25 16.95 -13.72
CA LYS A 260 -18.18 17.82 -12.97
C LYS A 260 -18.52 17.45 -11.51
N SER A 261 -17.55 17.17 -10.63
CA SER A 261 -17.90 17.20 -9.19
C SER A 261 -16.77 17.69 -8.29
N GLY A 262 -17.01 18.85 -7.69
CA GLY A 262 -16.37 19.27 -6.46
C GLY A 262 -17.16 18.72 -5.25
N ASN A 263 -16.44 18.01 -4.38
CA ASN A 263 -16.70 17.69 -2.96
C ASN A 263 -18.13 17.53 -2.41
N ASN A 264 -18.31 16.39 -1.73
CA ASN A 264 -18.99 16.18 -0.44
C ASN A 264 -20.25 16.99 -0.13
N LYS A 265 -21.41 16.34 -0.10
CA LYS A 265 -22.43 16.57 0.94
C LYS A 265 -23.03 15.25 1.40
N ALA A 266 -23.25 15.15 2.71
CA ALA A 266 -24.03 14.10 3.34
C ALA A 266 -25.53 14.42 3.22
N THR A 267 -26.29 13.33 3.24
CA THR A 267 -27.74 13.18 3.20
C THR A 267 -28.50 14.09 4.18
N THR A 268 -29.68 14.49 3.73
CA THR A 268 -30.71 15.28 4.43
C THR A 268 -31.30 14.54 5.65
N VAL A 269 -31.27 15.17 6.83
CA VAL A 269 -32.29 14.98 7.89
C VAL A 269 -32.49 16.28 8.69
N ASP A 270 -33.76 16.69 8.78
CA ASP A 270 -34.48 17.65 9.63
C ASP A 270 -33.80 18.91 10.23
N THR A 271 -34.45 20.04 9.92
CA THR A 271 -34.05 21.43 10.10
C THR A 271 -34.48 22.10 11.41
N ASP A 272 -34.43 21.43 12.58
CA ASP A 272 -34.95 22.05 13.82
C ASP A 272 -34.01 22.19 15.03
N LYS A 273 -32.69 22.00 14.89
CA LYS A 273 -31.76 22.25 16.03
C LYS A 273 -30.43 22.91 15.62
N ILE A 274 -30.47 24.22 15.38
CA ILE A 274 -29.26 25.06 15.40
C ILE A 274 -29.04 25.54 16.84
N ASN A 275 -28.05 24.98 17.52
CA ASN A 275 -26.92 25.75 18.04
C ASN A 275 -26.04 24.89 18.95
N THR A 276 -24.73 25.03 18.73
CA THR A 276 -23.62 24.47 19.52
C THR A 276 -23.28 23.01 19.20
N ILE A 277 -22.39 22.76 18.22
CA ILE A 277 -21.38 21.68 18.24
C ILE A 277 -20.32 21.99 17.16
N GLN A 278 -19.04 21.85 17.53
CA GLN A 278 -17.84 22.04 16.71
C GLN A 278 -17.75 21.07 15.51
N PRO A 279 -16.95 21.39 14.48
CA PRO A 279 -16.77 20.55 13.30
C PRO A 279 -16.27 19.13 13.63
N PRO A 280 -16.80 18.07 12.97
CA PRO A 280 -16.32 16.72 13.16
C PRO A 280 -14.92 16.56 12.54
N LYS A 281 -14.00 16.00 13.34
CA LYS A 281 -12.63 15.71 12.92
C LYS A 281 -12.62 14.67 11.81
N LYS A 282 -11.87 14.97 10.74
CA LYS A 282 -11.42 13.99 9.74
C LYS A 282 -10.77 12.80 10.46
N HIS A 283 -11.43 11.65 10.48
CA HIS A 283 -10.77 10.40 10.85
C HIS A 283 -9.99 9.91 9.63
N HIS A 284 -8.75 10.40 9.48
CA HIS A 284 -7.75 9.58 8.83
C HIS A 284 -7.66 8.30 9.66
N LYS A 285 -8.00 7.16 9.07
CA LYS A 285 -7.65 5.87 9.66
C LYS A 285 -6.13 5.74 9.55
N THR A 286 -5.41 6.33 10.51
CA THR A 286 -4.12 5.77 10.90
C THR A 286 -4.42 4.33 11.29
N ALA A 287 -3.85 3.40 10.54
CA ALA A 287 -3.97 1.99 10.84
C ALA A 287 -3.18 1.70 12.13
N GLU A 288 -3.74 2.09 13.27
CA GLU A 288 -3.37 1.54 14.56
C GLU A 288 -3.93 0.12 14.62
N GLY A 289 -3.01 -0.84 14.73
CA GLY A 289 -3.31 -2.18 15.24
C GLY A 289 -4.31 -3.00 14.43
N GLY A 290 -3.88 -3.58 13.30
CA GLY A 290 -4.66 -4.66 12.70
C GLY A 290 -4.21 -5.01 11.30
N THR A 291 -3.44 -6.10 11.21
CA THR A 291 -3.26 -6.99 10.05
C THR A 291 -3.50 -6.36 8.68
N ARG A 292 -2.41 -6.09 7.94
CA ARG A 292 -2.41 -5.79 6.50
C ARG A 292 -3.08 -6.95 5.73
N LEU A 293 -4.42 -6.99 5.73
CA LEU A 293 -5.18 -7.77 4.79
C LEU A 293 -4.90 -7.18 3.42
N LYS A 294 -4.49 -8.08 2.54
CA LYS A 294 -4.08 -7.84 1.16
C LYS A 294 -5.05 -6.83 0.55
N ARG A 295 -4.56 -5.68 0.06
CA ARG A 295 -5.29 -4.89 -0.93
C ARG A 295 -5.54 -5.81 -2.13
N ILE A 296 -6.68 -6.48 -2.09
CA ILE A 296 -7.38 -7.05 -3.24
C ILE A 296 -7.61 -5.84 -4.15
N VAL A 297 -7.34 -5.99 -5.45
CA VAL A 297 -7.73 -4.97 -6.42
C VAL A 297 -9.24 -4.87 -6.33
N LYS A 298 -9.72 -3.84 -5.63
CA LYS A 298 -11.14 -3.63 -5.41
C LYS A 298 -11.75 -3.28 -6.78
N LYS A 299 -12.76 -4.03 -7.20
CA LYS A 299 -13.54 -3.69 -8.39
C LYS A 299 -14.17 -2.31 -8.19
N MET A 300 -14.26 -1.54 -9.26
CA MET A 300 -14.82 -0.19 -9.32
C MET A 300 -16.13 -0.25 -10.11
N PHE A 301 -17.08 0.61 -9.77
CA PHE A 301 -18.34 0.78 -10.50
C PHE A 301 -18.68 2.28 -10.55
N ASP A 302 -19.30 2.70 -11.64
CA ASP A 302 -19.75 4.08 -11.85
C ASP A 302 -21.03 4.37 -11.05
N ILE A 303 -21.15 5.61 -10.57
CA ILE A 303 -22.35 6.07 -9.87
C ILE A 303 -23.50 6.31 -10.87
N SER A 304 -24.75 6.15 -10.44
CA SER A 304 -25.91 6.51 -11.26
C SER A 304 -25.88 8.00 -11.64
N PRO A 305 -26.24 8.39 -12.89
CA PRO A 305 -26.34 9.79 -13.31
C PRO A 305 -27.12 10.69 -12.35
N GLU A 306 -28.18 10.18 -11.73
CA GLU A 306 -29.02 10.91 -10.76
C GLU A 306 -28.26 11.36 -9.51
N GLN A 307 -27.20 10.64 -9.15
CA GLN A 307 -26.38 10.93 -7.97
C GLN A 307 -25.14 11.77 -8.31
N MET A 308 -24.99 12.20 -9.57
CA MET A 308 -23.93 13.13 -9.95
C MET A 308 -24.23 14.51 -9.36
N ASN A 309 -23.23 15.13 -8.73
CA ASN A 309 -23.37 16.48 -8.19
C ASN A 309 -23.42 17.50 -9.32
N GLU A 310 -24.45 18.34 -9.37
CA GLU A 310 -24.54 19.45 -10.34
C GLU A 310 -23.93 20.76 -9.84
N ASP A 311 -23.59 20.84 -8.54
CA ASP A 311 -23.04 22.05 -7.93
C ASP A 311 -21.74 22.50 -8.64
N ALA A 312 -21.57 23.82 -8.76
CA ALA A 312 -20.32 24.42 -9.21
C ALA A 312 -19.11 23.87 -8.43
N PRO A 313 -17.98 23.56 -9.12
CA PRO A 313 -16.79 23.08 -8.43
C PRO A 313 -16.31 24.12 -7.41
N SER A 314 -16.48 23.81 -6.12
CA SER A 314 -16.14 24.66 -4.98
C SER A 314 -14.62 24.81 -4.73
N SER A 315 -13.77 24.71 -5.74
CA SER A 315 -12.33 24.83 -5.49
C SER A 315 -11.95 26.27 -5.18
N ALA A 316 -11.44 26.50 -3.97
CA ALA A 316 -10.76 27.74 -3.56
C ALA A 316 -9.52 28.10 -4.41
N LYS A 317 -9.22 27.30 -5.44
CA LYS A 317 -8.25 27.55 -6.50
C LYS A 317 -9.03 27.72 -7.79
N LYS A 318 -8.67 28.73 -8.59
CA LYS A 318 -9.29 29.03 -9.90
C LYS A 318 -9.04 27.90 -10.92
N ASN A 319 -9.69 26.76 -10.75
CA ASN A 319 -9.72 25.73 -11.76
C ASN A 319 -10.80 26.14 -12.77
N LEU A 320 -10.39 26.85 -13.81
CA LEU A 320 -11.28 27.25 -14.90
C LEU A 320 -11.55 26.05 -15.80
N LEU A 321 -12.83 25.81 -16.12
CA LEU A 321 -13.25 24.73 -17.02
C LEU A 321 -13.16 25.21 -18.47
N PHE A 322 -12.80 24.32 -19.41
CA PHE A 322 -12.91 24.65 -20.83
C PHE A 322 -14.38 24.66 -21.26
N GLU A 323 -14.78 25.69 -22.00
CA GLU A 323 -16.16 25.87 -22.45
C GLU A 323 -16.68 24.64 -23.22
N ASN A 324 -15.86 24.04 -24.08
CA ASN A 324 -16.26 22.88 -24.89
C ASN A 324 -16.34 21.54 -24.10
N MET A 325 -15.92 21.51 -22.83
CA MET A 325 -16.00 20.33 -21.96
C MET A 325 -17.24 20.32 -21.07
N VAL A 326 -17.99 21.43 -21.03
CA VAL A 326 -19.13 21.61 -20.15
C VAL A 326 -20.41 21.57 -20.98
N ALA A 327 -21.35 20.70 -20.61
CA ALA A 327 -22.69 20.68 -21.23
C ALA A 327 -23.36 22.07 -21.18
N ASP A 328 -24.01 22.47 -22.28
CA ASP A 328 -24.58 23.82 -22.41
C ASP A 328 -25.68 24.10 -21.38
N SER A 329 -26.47 23.08 -20.99
CA SER A 329 -27.46 23.19 -19.91
C SER A 329 -26.83 23.67 -18.60
N TRP A 330 -25.66 23.14 -18.25
CA TRP A 330 -24.95 23.51 -17.03
C TRP A 330 -24.38 24.93 -17.12
N LYS A 331 -23.88 25.34 -18.29
CA LYS A 331 -23.42 26.72 -18.52
C LYS A 331 -24.55 27.72 -18.30
N ASN A 332 -25.74 27.39 -18.81
CA ASN A 332 -26.92 28.23 -18.67
C ASN A 332 -27.36 28.34 -17.19
N SER A 333 -27.17 27.29 -16.39
CA SER A 333 -27.45 27.30 -14.96
C SER A 333 -26.38 27.99 -14.10
N HIS A 334 -25.18 28.22 -14.63
CA HIS A 334 -24.04 28.84 -13.91
C HIS A 334 -23.38 29.96 -14.74
N PRO A 335 -24.11 31.04 -15.07
CA PRO A 335 -23.61 32.11 -15.93
C PRO A 335 -22.47 32.94 -15.29
N ASP A 336 -22.29 32.83 -13.97
CA ASP A 336 -21.28 33.51 -13.17
C ASP A 336 -19.91 32.81 -13.18
N MET A 337 -19.83 31.58 -13.70
CA MET A 337 -18.59 30.81 -13.73
C MET A 337 -17.71 31.21 -14.91
N GLU A 338 -16.50 31.71 -14.62
CA GLU A 338 -15.49 32.01 -15.64
C GLU A 338 -15.00 30.70 -16.28
N MET A 339 -15.07 30.62 -17.61
CA MET A 339 -14.64 29.47 -18.41
C MET A 339 -13.50 29.86 -19.35
N LEU A 340 -12.63 28.90 -19.65
CA LEU A 340 -11.56 29.07 -20.63
C LEU A 340 -12.10 28.76 -22.04
N GLU A 341 -11.94 29.72 -22.93
CA GLU A 341 -12.08 29.50 -24.36
C GLU A 341 -10.88 28.67 -24.87
N GLY A 342 -11.14 27.61 -25.63
CA GLY A 342 -10.10 26.69 -26.10
C GLY A 342 -10.64 25.35 -26.57
N VAL A 343 -9.76 24.50 -27.11
CA VAL A 343 -10.05 23.13 -27.57
C VAL A 343 -11.27 22.99 -28.50
N PRO A 344 -11.32 23.74 -29.63
CA PRO A 344 -12.45 23.66 -30.57
C PRO A 344 -12.65 22.26 -31.17
N TRP A 345 -11.59 21.43 -31.22
CA TRP A 345 -11.66 20.04 -31.67
C TRP A 345 -12.48 19.13 -30.74
N LEU A 346 -12.69 19.54 -29.49
CA LEU A 346 -13.52 18.82 -28.51
C LEU A 346 -15.01 19.06 -28.75
N LYS A 347 -15.37 20.15 -29.43
CA LYS A 347 -16.74 20.45 -29.82
C LYS A 347 -17.22 19.40 -30.81
N GLY A 348 -18.22 18.61 -30.41
CA GLY A 348 -18.72 17.48 -31.20
C GLY A 348 -17.91 16.20 -31.06
N PHE A 349 -16.86 16.14 -30.21
CA PHE A 349 -16.12 14.91 -29.92
C PHE A 349 -17.07 13.78 -29.49
N TRP A 350 -17.95 14.07 -28.54
CA TRP A 350 -18.95 13.11 -28.06
C TRP A 350 -19.93 12.66 -29.15
N ALA A 351 -20.29 13.54 -30.08
CA ALA A 351 -21.17 13.22 -31.20
C ALA A 351 -20.45 12.39 -32.29
N SER A 352 -19.11 12.41 -32.30
CA SER A 352 -18.29 11.63 -33.24
C SER A 352 -17.95 10.23 -32.73
N LEU A 353 -18.17 9.94 -31.45
CA LEU A 353 -17.92 8.61 -30.88
C LEU A 353 -18.95 7.61 -31.40
N THR A 354 -18.46 6.53 -32.01
CA THR A 354 -19.28 5.39 -32.39
C THR A 354 -19.28 4.33 -31.28
N ARG A 355 -20.23 3.39 -31.35
CA ARG A 355 -20.30 2.26 -30.39
C ARG A 355 -19.02 1.43 -30.36
N ASP A 356 -18.30 1.38 -31.48
CA ASP A 356 -17.06 0.60 -31.61
C ASP A 356 -15.83 1.34 -31.03
N ASP A 357 -15.94 2.65 -30.78
CA ASP A 357 -14.87 3.46 -30.20
C ASP A 357 -14.79 3.37 -28.67
N LEU A 358 -15.82 2.82 -28.03
CA LEU A 358 -15.99 2.74 -26.58
C LEU A 358 -16.12 1.29 -26.12
N ILE A 359 -15.72 1.02 -24.88
CA ILE A 359 -16.12 -0.24 -24.25
C ILE A 359 -17.64 -0.22 -24.04
N LYS A 360 -18.26 -1.40 -24.09
CA LYS A 360 -19.73 -1.54 -24.06
C LYS A 360 -20.33 -0.86 -22.83
N GLU A 361 -19.68 -1.01 -21.68
CA GLU A 361 -20.11 -0.43 -20.41
C GLU A 361 -20.09 1.11 -20.43
N ASP A 362 -19.04 1.72 -20.99
CA ASP A 362 -18.94 3.18 -21.11
C ASP A 362 -19.97 3.74 -22.11
N TYR A 363 -20.24 3.02 -23.18
CA TYR A 363 -21.28 3.39 -24.15
C TYR A 363 -22.68 3.35 -23.52
N GLU A 364 -23.01 2.27 -22.81
CA GLU A 364 -24.29 2.13 -22.09
C GLU A 364 -24.45 3.25 -21.04
N TYR A 365 -23.38 3.59 -20.32
CA TYR A 365 -23.41 4.69 -19.34
C TYR A 365 -23.60 6.07 -19.99
N LEU A 366 -22.95 6.34 -21.12
CA LEU A 366 -23.12 7.62 -21.83
C LEU A 366 -24.51 7.75 -22.47
N GLU A 367 -25.10 6.66 -22.94
CA GLU A 367 -26.48 6.63 -23.43
C GLU A 367 -27.45 6.97 -22.29
N GLU A 368 -27.28 6.32 -21.14
CA GLU A 368 -28.07 6.60 -19.93
C GLU A 368 -27.94 8.06 -19.47
N LEU A 369 -26.72 8.59 -19.41
CA LEU A 369 -26.46 9.99 -19.06
C LEU A 369 -27.14 10.95 -20.03
N GLY A 370 -27.15 10.62 -21.32
CA GLY A 370 -27.83 11.38 -22.36
C GLY A 370 -29.35 11.37 -22.22
N GLU A 371 -29.94 10.23 -21.88
CA GLU A 371 -31.38 10.10 -21.59
C GLU A 371 -31.78 10.89 -20.35
N TRP A 372 -31.00 10.79 -19.28
CA TRP A 372 -31.22 11.53 -18.04
C TRP A 372 -31.21 13.05 -18.27
N HIS A 373 -30.24 13.56 -19.04
CA HIS A 373 -30.20 14.98 -19.39
C HIS A 373 -31.40 15.44 -20.23
N LYS A 374 -31.94 14.60 -21.12
CA LYS A 374 -33.16 14.91 -21.88
C LYS A 374 -34.38 14.99 -20.99
N GLN A 375 -34.54 14.03 -20.06
CA GLN A 375 -35.66 14.01 -19.12
C GLN A 375 -35.69 15.26 -18.23
N LYS A 376 -34.54 15.69 -17.70
CA LYS A 376 -34.43 16.93 -16.93
C LYS A 376 -34.75 18.19 -17.74
N GLY A 377 -34.38 18.22 -19.02
CA GLY A 377 -34.69 19.33 -19.92
C GLY A 377 -36.20 19.46 -20.18
N ASP A 378 -36.88 18.33 -20.37
CA ASP A 378 -38.32 18.27 -20.64
C ASP A 378 -39.20 18.57 -19.39
N GLU A 379 -38.67 18.39 -18.19
CA GLU A 379 -39.34 18.75 -16.93
C GLU A 379 -39.26 20.25 -16.62
N GLY A 380 -38.17 20.92 -17.01
CA GLY A 380 -38.01 22.37 -16.83
C GLY A 380 -39.01 23.20 -17.64
N ASP A 381 -39.34 22.75 -18.85
CA ASP A 381 -40.22 23.47 -19.79
C ASP A 381 -41.72 23.33 -19.45
N LYS A 382 -42.09 22.39 -18.57
CA LYS A 382 -43.49 22.19 -18.12
C LYS A 382 -43.87 22.98 -16.87
N SER A 383 -42.93 23.68 -16.24
CA SER A 383 -43.15 24.46 -15.01
C SER A 383 -43.37 25.96 -15.25
N GLY A 384 -43.38 26.42 -16.51
CA GLY A 384 -43.48 27.83 -16.91
C GLY A 384 -44.88 28.35 -17.23
N ASP A 385 -45.95 27.60 -16.95
CA ASP A 385 -47.34 28.06 -17.11
C ASP A 385 -48.14 27.73 -15.83
N GLN A 386 -47.91 28.49 -14.76
CA GLN A 386 -48.88 28.74 -13.69
C GLN A 386 -48.75 30.14 -13.11
#